data_AF-A0A917B7H6-F1
#
_entry.id   AF-A0A917B7H6-F1
#
_cell.length_a   1.000
_cell.length_b   1.000
_cell.length_c   1.000
_cell.angle_alpha   90.00
_cell.angle_beta   90.00
_cell.angle_gamma   90.00
#
_symmetry.space_group_name_H-M   'P 1'
#
loop_
_entity.id
_entity.type
_entity.pdbx_description
1 polymer ?
#
loop_
_entity_poly.entity_id
_entity_poly.type
_entity_poly.pdbx_seq_one_letter_code
_entity_poly.pdbx_strand_id
1 'polypeptide(L)'
;MRALEIILLIVQLVWFLSLLYKPLRKWKTLVFIITIIILGAHLLLEGFRTQMLLAYLAEVFILIGWIRRKLKDRESHAMGKWKLSCLVVVVILYIGITVTLSSLLPVFTLPTPTGEYQVGMKSEMLVDKERIEGGQPRELMVSVWYPAISSESQDNTYLSYPYEEVAGALSVNFFGLPSLVFDHLKQVKTNTLNEAELLPKEDGYPVVLFSHGFMGTRMQNYSQMEELASQGYIVVSLDHTYESAYTRFPDGREVKTKYKATDFSGMDHSKNIATRTADASFVLDKLQEWNEKSESSFQNTLDLSRVGMFGHSYGGATTAKVMAEDFRFKVGANMDGALYGSDVEEGFTQPFMNLIAKSSYEYTPSEEELKMNGMTLEEYKALSEQNLQNINTLFQSGVKDDSYKITFLEGDHYSFSDMPYWVPILENGYDKTQNHPVMNKYIVALFDQYLKGENQQILQEEKEDPIYTVEAELK
;
A
#
# COMPACT_ATOMS: atom_id res chain seq x y z
N MET A 1 -12.86 13.55 3.87
CA MET A 1 -12.99 14.30 5.15
C MET A 1 -13.95 13.59 6.09
N ARG A 2 -13.68 13.64 7.40
CA ARG A 2 -14.52 13.06 8.46
C ARG A 2 -15.63 14.03 8.90
N ALA A 3 -16.63 13.51 9.61
CA ALA A 3 -17.82 14.28 9.97
C ALA A 3 -17.50 15.45 10.89
N LEU A 4 -16.70 15.25 11.96
CA LEU A 4 -16.39 16.34 12.90
C LEU A 4 -15.43 17.36 12.27
N GLU A 5 -14.56 16.96 11.34
CA GLU A 5 -13.74 17.89 10.54
C GLU A 5 -14.62 18.86 9.73
N ILE A 6 -15.62 18.33 9.02
CA ILE A 6 -16.55 19.13 8.21
C ILE A 6 -17.35 20.07 9.12
N ILE A 7 -17.89 19.55 10.22
CA ILE A 7 -18.66 20.35 11.19
C ILE A 7 -17.78 21.45 11.78
N LEU A 8 -16.53 21.15 12.15
CA LEU A 8 -15.58 22.14 12.68
C LEU A 8 -15.38 23.29 11.69
N LEU A 9 -15.10 22.99 10.42
CA LEU A 9 -14.92 24.02 9.39
C LEU A 9 -16.18 24.86 9.15
N ILE A 10 -17.37 24.24 9.17
CA ILE A 10 -18.64 24.95 9.03
C ILE A 10 -18.85 25.91 10.20
N VAL A 11 -18.65 25.45 11.45
CA VAL A 11 -18.85 26.30 12.63
C VAL A 11 -17.80 27.42 12.67
N GLN A 12 -16.54 27.16 12.29
CA GLN A 12 -15.51 28.19 12.13
C GLN A 12 -15.91 29.23 11.07
N LEU A 13 -16.42 28.79 9.92
CA LEU A 13 -16.92 29.69 8.88
C LEU A 13 -18.07 30.57 9.41
N VAL A 14 -19.03 30.00 10.14
CA VAL A 14 -20.13 30.75 10.77
C VAL A 14 -19.57 31.79 11.77
N TRP A 15 -18.53 31.44 12.52
CA TRP A 15 -17.87 32.39 13.42
C TRP A 15 -17.24 33.56 12.66
N PHE A 16 -16.55 33.31 11.54
CA PHE A 16 -15.99 34.36 10.70
C PHE A 16 -17.08 35.22 10.04
N LEU A 17 -18.16 34.60 9.55
CA LEU A 17 -19.34 35.32 9.01
C LEU A 17 -19.99 36.24 10.04
N SER A 18 -19.92 35.92 11.34
CA SER A 18 -20.40 36.80 12.41
C SER A 18 -19.67 38.14 12.49
N LEU A 19 -18.44 38.25 11.94
CA LEU A 19 -17.72 39.51 11.83
C LEU A 19 -18.34 40.43 10.77
N LEU A 20 -18.81 39.82 9.68
CA LEU A 20 -19.39 40.46 8.49
C LEU A 20 -20.87 40.82 8.69
N TYR A 21 -21.65 39.89 9.23
CA TYR A 21 -23.11 39.98 9.25
C TYR A 21 -23.64 40.31 10.65
N LYS A 22 -24.24 41.50 10.80
CA LYS A 22 -24.69 42.05 12.10
C LYS A 22 -25.60 41.09 12.90
N PRO A 23 -26.60 40.42 12.31
CA PRO A 23 -27.49 39.53 13.06
C PRO A 23 -26.81 38.34 13.73
N LEU A 24 -25.69 37.85 13.18
CA LEU A 24 -24.92 36.75 13.76
C LEU A 24 -24.05 37.18 14.95
N ARG A 25 -23.80 38.49 15.15
CA ARG A 25 -22.92 38.99 16.22
C ARG A 25 -23.41 38.62 17.62
N LYS A 26 -24.72 38.52 17.84
CA LYS A 26 -25.31 38.15 19.14
C LYS A 26 -25.03 36.69 19.52
N TRP A 27 -24.85 35.83 18.53
CA TRP A 27 -24.57 34.39 18.72
C TRP A 27 -23.08 34.07 18.79
N LYS A 28 -22.20 35.05 18.58
CA LYS A 28 -20.76 34.82 18.42
C LYS A 28 -20.11 34.06 19.59
N THR A 29 -20.51 34.35 20.82
CA THR A 29 -20.01 33.62 22.01
C THR A 29 -20.48 32.17 22.02
N LEU A 30 -21.73 31.92 21.67
CA LEU A 30 -22.27 30.56 21.58
C LEU A 30 -21.56 29.76 20.48
N VAL A 31 -21.37 30.34 19.30
CA VAL A 31 -20.65 29.72 18.19
C VAL A 31 -19.21 29.37 18.59
N PHE A 32 -18.52 30.26 19.32
CA PHE A 32 -17.18 29.96 19.87
C PHE A 32 -17.18 28.80 20.87
N ILE A 33 -18.16 28.71 21.76
CA ILE A 33 -18.26 27.57 22.69
C ILE A 33 -18.47 26.27 21.88
N ILE A 34 -19.31 26.33 20.84
CA ILE A 34 -19.55 25.18 19.95
C ILE A 34 -18.26 24.80 19.22
N THR A 35 -17.45 25.74 18.70
CA THR A 35 -16.18 25.39 18.03
C THR A 35 -15.23 24.64 18.95
N ILE A 36 -15.10 25.07 20.22
CA ILE A 36 -14.26 24.38 21.21
C ILE A 36 -14.79 22.98 21.54
N ILE A 37 -16.11 22.81 21.69
CA ILE A 37 -16.72 21.50 21.94
C ILE A 37 -16.48 20.56 20.75
N ILE A 38 -16.70 21.04 19.53
CA ILE A 38 -16.49 20.23 18.32
C ILE A 38 -15.01 19.90 18.13
N LEU A 39 -14.09 20.85 18.38
CA LEU A 39 -12.66 20.58 18.34
C LEU A 39 -12.28 19.51 19.39
N GLY A 40 -12.77 19.63 20.62
CA GLY A 40 -12.54 18.64 21.67
C GLY A 40 -13.08 17.26 21.28
N ALA A 41 -14.30 17.19 20.74
CA ALA A 41 -14.89 15.95 20.25
C ALA A 41 -14.07 15.35 19.09
N HIS A 42 -13.63 16.16 18.14
CA HIS A 42 -12.78 15.71 17.03
C HIS A 42 -11.45 15.14 17.55
N LEU A 43 -10.74 15.86 18.42
CA LEU A 43 -9.47 15.39 18.96
C LEU A 43 -9.59 14.12 19.81
N LEU A 44 -10.72 13.92 20.50
CA LEU A 44 -10.96 12.75 21.33
C LEU A 44 -11.47 11.53 20.54
N LEU A 45 -12.36 11.74 19.57
CA LEU A 45 -13.06 10.65 18.87
C LEU A 45 -12.43 10.31 17.52
N GLU A 46 -12.03 11.33 16.75
CA GLU A 46 -11.42 11.14 15.43
C GLU A 46 -9.89 11.21 15.49
N GLY A 47 -9.32 11.87 16.50
CA GLY A 47 -7.88 12.02 16.70
C GLY A 47 -7.28 13.21 15.95
N PHE A 48 -6.09 13.64 16.38
CA PHE A 48 -5.35 14.74 15.75
C PHE A 48 -4.92 14.40 14.32
N ARG A 49 -5.07 15.36 13.41
CA ARG A 49 -4.65 15.25 12.00
C ARG A 49 -3.86 16.46 11.54
N THR A 50 -2.72 16.21 10.92
CA THR A 50 -1.85 17.26 10.39
C THR A 50 -2.48 18.01 9.21
N GLN A 51 -3.35 17.35 8.45
CA GLN A 51 -4.14 17.97 7.38
C GLN A 51 -5.09 19.07 7.90
N MET A 52 -5.45 19.02 9.20
CA MET A 52 -6.32 19.99 9.87
C MET A 52 -5.55 21.10 10.61
N LEU A 53 -4.22 21.17 10.47
CA LEU A 53 -3.37 22.12 11.21
C LEU A 53 -3.82 23.58 11.03
N LEU A 54 -4.21 23.99 9.82
CA LEU A 54 -4.70 25.35 9.56
C LEU A 54 -6.03 25.63 10.29
N ALA A 55 -6.92 24.65 10.40
CA ALA A 55 -8.16 24.79 11.18
C ALA A 55 -7.87 24.87 12.68
N TYR A 56 -6.89 24.13 13.19
CA TYR A 56 -6.47 24.23 14.60
C TYR A 56 -5.86 25.59 14.90
N LEU A 57 -5.02 26.12 14.02
CA LEU A 57 -4.47 27.47 14.14
C LEU A 57 -5.57 28.54 14.05
N ALA A 58 -6.56 28.36 13.17
CA ALA A 58 -7.73 29.24 13.10
C ALA A 58 -8.47 29.30 14.44
N GLU A 59 -8.58 28.18 15.15
CA GLU A 59 -9.19 28.13 16.48
C GLU A 59 -8.43 28.98 17.51
N VAL A 60 -7.09 28.96 17.47
CA VAL A 60 -6.25 29.81 18.32
C VAL A 60 -6.51 31.30 18.03
N PHE A 61 -6.64 31.69 16.76
CA PHE A 61 -6.97 33.07 16.39
C PHE A 61 -8.39 33.46 16.82
N ILE A 62 -9.35 32.55 16.71
CA ILE A 62 -10.72 32.71 17.20
C ILE A 62 -10.73 32.98 18.71
N LEU A 63 -9.99 32.17 19.48
CA LEU A 63 -9.81 32.31 20.93
C LEU A 63 -9.19 33.67 21.30
N ILE A 64 -8.08 34.05 20.67
CA ILE A 64 -7.41 35.35 20.89
C ILE A 64 -8.38 36.50 20.59
N GLY A 65 -9.12 36.40 19.49
CA GLY A 65 -10.14 37.38 19.10
C GLY A 65 -11.29 37.49 20.10
N TRP A 66 -11.70 36.38 20.70
CA TRP A 66 -12.73 36.34 21.74
C TRP A 66 -12.22 36.96 23.06
N ILE A 67 -11.03 36.57 23.53
CA ILE A 67 -10.40 37.10 24.76
C ILE A 67 -10.21 38.62 24.65
N ARG A 68 -9.63 39.10 23.54
CA ARG A 68 -9.41 40.54 23.32
C ARG A 68 -10.69 41.36 23.41
N ARG A 69 -11.82 40.80 23.00
CA ARG A 69 -13.13 41.46 23.06
C ARG A 69 -13.71 41.49 24.47
N LYS A 70 -13.41 40.48 25.30
CA LYS A 70 -13.80 40.45 26.72
C LYS A 70 -12.97 41.40 27.59
N LEU A 71 -11.70 41.59 27.25
CA LEU A 71 -10.77 42.44 28.01
C LEU A 71 -10.87 43.94 27.68
N LYS A 72 -11.45 44.32 26.53
CA LYS A 72 -11.58 45.74 26.12
C LYS A 72 -12.98 46.27 26.39
N ASP A 73 -13.08 47.26 27.27
CA ASP A 73 -14.34 47.93 27.63
C ASP A 73 -14.66 49.14 26.70
N ARG A 74 -14.26 49.11 25.42
CA ARG A 74 -14.42 50.27 24.53
C ARG A 74 -14.84 49.93 23.10
N GLU A 75 -15.64 50.85 22.56
CA GLU A 75 -16.22 50.90 21.21
C GLU A 75 -15.38 50.20 20.15
N SER A 76 -15.97 49.14 19.57
CA SER A 76 -15.38 48.44 18.44
C SER A 76 -15.26 49.40 17.25
N HIS A 77 -14.06 49.91 16.98
CA HIS A 77 -13.80 50.55 15.71
C HIS A 77 -14.02 49.49 14.63
N ALA A 78 -14.93 49.77 13.69
CA ALA A 78 -15.22 48.86 12.60
C ALA A 78 -13.93 48.59 11.82
N MET A 79 -13.64 47.31 11.59
CA MET A 79 -12.46 46.91 10.83
C MET A 79 -12.52 47.54 9.43
N GLY A 80 -11.46 48.24 9.01
CA GLY A 80 -11.42 48.89 7.71
C GLY A 80 -11.69 47.90 6.57
N LYS A 81 -12.38 48.35 5.51
CA LYS A 81 -12.83 47.49 4.40
C LYS A 81 -11.72 46.62 3.82
N TRP A 82 -10.49 47.15 3.67
CA TRP A 82 -9.35 46.39 3.16
C TRP A 82 -8.94 45.23 4.08
N LYS A 83 -8.87 45.45 5.40
CA LYS A 83 -8.54 44.40 6.39
C LYS A 83 -9.58 43.29 6.38
N LEU A 84 -10.84 43.67 6.17
CA LEU A 84 -11.96 42.74 6.05
C LEU A 84 -11.85 41.90 4.78
N SER A 85 -11.52 42.50 3.64
CA SER A 85 -11.26 41.76 2.41
C SER A 85 -10.08 40.80 2.56
N CYS A 86 -8.97 41.24 3.15
CA CYS A 86 -7.83 40.36 3.43
C CYS A 86 -8.22 39.18 4.33
N LEU A 87 -9.01 39.42 5.39
CA LEU A 87 -9.48 38.35 6.27
C LEU A 87 -10.35 37.34 5.50
N VAL A 88 -11.27 37.80 4.64
CA VAL A 88 -12.11 36.92 3.83
C VAL A 88 -11.25 36.04 2.91
N VAL A 89 -10.26 36.63 2.24
CA VAL A 89 -9.33 35.88 1.38
C VAL A 89 -8.57 34.84 2.20
N VAL A 90 -8.02 35.20 3.37
CA VAL A 90 -7.33 34.25 4.26
C VAL A 90 -8.26 33.12 4.72
N VAL A 91 -9.51 33.43 5.04
CA VAL A 91 -10.52 32.43 5.45
C VAL A 91 -10.81 31.44 4.31
N ILE A 92 -11.05 31.96 3.11
CA ILE A 92 -11.29 31.13 1.92
C ILE A 92 -10.07 30.25 1.63
N LEU A 93 -8.87 30.82 1.68
CA LEU A 93 -7.64 30.07 1.41
C LEU A 93 -7.39 28.97 2.44
N TYR A 94 -7.51 29.24 3.74
CA TYR A 94 -7.24 28.19 4.73
C TYR A 94 -8.30 27.09 4.69
N ILE A 95 -9.59 27.43 4.50
CA ILE A 95 -10.66 26.42 4.36
C ILE A 95 -10.39 25.59 3.11
N GLY A 96 -10.12 26.24 1.97
CA GLY A 96 -9.80 25.57 0.72
C GLY A 96 -8.64 24.60 0.87
N ILE A 97 -7.50 25.06 1.40
CA ILE A 97 -6.31 24.22 1.63
C ILE A 97 -6.63 23.06 2.58
N THR A 98 -7.34 23.32 3.69
CA THR A 98 -7.68 22.27 4.67
C THR A 98 -8.58 21.20 4.04
N VAL A 99 -9.60 21.60 3.29
CA VAL A 99 -10.52 20.70 2.58
C VAL A 99 -9.76 19.90 1.52
N THR A 100 -8.90 20.55 0.75
CA THR A 100 -8.08 19.91 -0.26
C THR A 100 -7.17 18.86 0.39
N LEU A 101 -6.34 19.22 1.37
CA LEU A 101 -5.43 18.27 2.03
C LEU A 101 -6.18 17.09 2.67
N SER A 102 -7.30 17.36 3.34
CA SER A 102 -8.10 16.33 4.02
C SER A 102 -8.90 15.44 3.06
N SER A 103 -9.06 15.86 1.80
CA SER A 103 -9.65 15.05 0.73
C SER A 103 -8.59 14.29 -0.06
N LEU A 104 -7.40 14.87 -0.26
CA LEU A 104 -6.27 14.24 -0.94
C LEU A 104 -5.62 13.14 -0.12
N LEU A 105 -5.67 13.24 1.21
CA LEU A 105 -5.08 12.29 2.14
C LEU A 105 -6.16 11.87 3.15
N PRO A 106 -7.18 11.10 2.74
CA PRO A 106 -8.29 10.76 3.62
C PRO A 106 -7.91 9.64 4.60
N VAL A 107 -8.62 9.55 5.73
CA VAL A 107 -8.60 8.30 6.49
C VAL A 107 -9.55 7.32 5.82
N PHE A 108 -8.98 6.30 5.18
CA PHE A 108 -9.72 5.29 4.43
C PHE A 108 -10.04 4.05 5.30
N THR A 109 -10.88 3.19 4.75
CA THR A 109 -11.15 1.85 5.28
C THR A 109 -10.57 0.85 4.29
N LEU A 110 -9.78 -0.12 4.78
CA LEU A 110 -9.33 -1.24 3.97
C LEU A 110 -10.53 -2.10 3.55
N PRO A 111 -10.46 -2.76 2.37
CA PRO A 111 -11.48 -3.74 2.02
C PRO A 111 -11.55 -4.84 3.08
N THR A 112 -12.76 -5.29 3.41
CA THR A 112 -12.94 -6.40 4.34
C THR A 112 -12.57 -7.71 3.62
N PRO A 113 -11.68 -8.54 4.20
CA PRO A 113 -11.34 -9.83 3.64
C PRO A 113 -12.57 -10.72 3.45
N THR A 114 -12.60 -11.48 2.37
CA THR A 114 -13.81 -12.25 1.99
C THR A 114 -13.77 -13.72 2.42
N GLY A 115 -12.63 -14.20 2.92
CA GLY A 115 -12.47 -15.58 3.34
C GLY A 115 -13.05 -15.88 4.73
N GLU A 116 -13.04 -17.17 5.09
CA GLU A 116 -13.69 -17.67 6.31
C GLU A 116 -12.87 -17.44 7.59
N TYR A 117 -11.56 -17.18 7.46
CA TYR A 117 -10.66 -17.05 8.59
C TYR A 117 -10.48 -15.59 9.01
N GLN A 118 -10.46 -15.35 10.32
CA GLN A 118 -9.90 -14.12 10.85
C GLN A 118 -8.38 -14.10 10.64
N VAL A 119 -7.80 -12.92 10.59
CA VAL A 119 -6.40 -12.74 10.21
C VAL A 119 -5.58 -12.25 11.41
N GLY A 120 -4.47 -12.92 11.68
CA GLY A 120 -3.41 -12.44 12.57
C GLY A 120 -2.17 -12.06 11.77
N MET A 121 -1.26 -11.29 12.36
CA MET A 121 0.02 -10.94 11.75
C MET A 121 1.13 -10.87 12.78
N LYS A 122 2.32 -11.33 12.40
CA LYS A 122 3.58 -11.11 13.13
C LYS A 122 4.65 -10.58 12.21
N SER A 123 5.60 -9.85 12.75
CA SER A 123 6.78 -9.39 12.01
C SER A 123 8.05 -9.86 12.69
N GLU A 124 9.03 -10.26 11.90
CA GLU A 124 10.29 -10.82 12.36
C GLU A 124 11.47 -10.25 11.56
N MET A 125 12.62 -10.13 12.22
CA MET A 125 13.87 -9.79 11.57
C MET A 125 14.63 -11.08 11.25
N LEU A 126 15.02 -11.23 9.99
CA LEU A 126 15.86 -12.34 9.53
C LEU A 126 17.25 -11.84 9.18
N VAL A 127 18.26 -12.65 9.50
CA VAL A 127 19.67 -12.35 9.22
C VAL A 127 20.30 -13.50 8.46
N ASP A 128 20.65 -13.24 7.21
CA ASP A 128 21.43 -14.12 6.36
C ASP A 128 22.92 -13.82 6.58
N LYS A 129 23.59 -14.75 7.28
CA LYS A 129 25.01 -14.61 7.64
C LYS A 129 25.95 -14.96 6.49
N GLU A 130 25.46 -15.62 5.45
CA GLU A 130 26.26 -16.08 4.33
C GLU A 130 26.36 -15.02 3.24
N ARG A 131 25.29 -14.24 3.05
CA ARG A 131 25.28 -13.10 2.13
C ARG A 131 25.69 -11.81 2.85
N ILE A 132 26.71 -11.14 2.32
CA ILE A 132 27.22 -9.87 2.86
C ILE A 132 26.84 -8.72 1.94
N GLU A 133 26.28 -7.66 2.50
CA GLU A 133 26.03 -6.39 1.81
C GLU A 133 26.52 -5.21 2.64
N GLY A 134 27.30 -4.31 2.03
CA GLY A 134 27.85 -3.15 2.73
C GLY A 134 28.79 -3.52 3.90
N GLY A 135 29.35 -4.73 3.89
CA GLY A 135 30.23 -5.23 4.97
C GLY A 135 29.49 -5.79 6.18
N GLN A 136 28.17 -5.94 6.13
CA GLN A 136 27.34 -6.58 7.16
C GLN A 136 26.56 -7.77 6.57
N PRO A 137 26.13 -8.73 7.40
CA PRO A 137 25.15 -9.73 7.00
C PRO A 137 23.91 -9.10 6.36
N ARG A 138 23.32 -9.78 5.39
CA ARG A 138 22.07 -9.35 4.74
C ARG A 138 20.92 -9.51 5.73
N GLU A 139 20.31 -8.40 6.11
CA GLU A 139 19.19 -8.36 7.05
C GLU A 139 17.90 -8.10 6.29
N LEU A 140 16.81 -8.76 6.67
CA LEU A 140 15.49 -8.63 6.06
C LEU A 140 14.43 -8.46 7.16
N MET A 141 13.47 -7.57 6.93
CA MET A 141 12.24 -7.54 7.73
C MET A 141 11.16 -8.30 7.00
N VAL A 142 10.50 -9.23 7.69
CA VAL A 142 9.36 -9.97 7.15
C VAL A 142 8.11 -9.73 7.99
N SER A 143 6.96 -9.77 7.34
CA SER A 143 5.64 -9.81 7.97
C SER A 143 4.91 -11.04 7.48
N VAL A 144 4.31 -11.78 8.41
CA VAL A 144 3.60 -13.04 8.16
C VAL A 144 2.15 -12.86 8.60
N TRP A 145 1.23 -12.91 7.65
CA TRP A 145 -0.21 -12.96 7.91
C TRP A 145 -0.68 -14.41 7.90
N TYR A 146 -1.59 -14.75 8.81
CA TYR A 146 -2.01 -16.13 9.01
C TYR A 146 -3.47 -16.21 9.50
N PRO A 147 -4.17 -17.33 9.24
CA PRO A 147 -5.45 -17.66 9.86
C PRO A 147 -5.34 -17.67 11.38
N ALA A 148 -6.21 -16.94 12.07
CA ALA A 148 -6.13 -16.71 13.50
C ALA A 148 -7.32 -17.27 14.29
N ILE A 149 -7.07 -17.59 15.55
CA ILE A 149 -8.12 -17.98 16.50
C ILE A 149 -8.88 -16.73 16.95
N SER A 150 -10.18 -16.70 16.70
CA SER A 150 -11.09 -15.73 17.32
C SER A 150 -11.35 -16.16 18.76
N SER A 151 -10.85 -15.46 19.77
CA SER A 151 -11.32 -15.67 21.14
C SER A 151 -12.28 -14.55 21.55
N GLU A 152 -13.45 -14.91 22.11
CA GLU A 152 -14.39 -13.94 22.70
C GLU A 152 -13.79 -13.25 23.94
N SER A 153 -12.70 -13.79 24.49
CA SER A 153 -12.03 -13.33 25.71
C SER A 153 -10.84 -12.39 25.48
N GLN A 154 -10.23 -12.42 24.29
CA GLN A 154 -9.28 -11.38 23.89
C GLN A 154 -10.08 -10.17 23.48
N ASP A 155 -9.67 -9.00 23.96
CA ASP A 155 -10.16 -7.73 23.47
C ASP A 155 -9.82 -7.72 21.97
N ASN A 156 -10.80 -8.09 21.11
CA ASN A 156 -10.67 -8.28 19.66
C ASN A 156 -10.37 -6.92 19.00
N THR A 157 -9.18 -6.42 19.30
CA THR A 157 -8.68 -5.13 18.89
C THR A 157 -7.89 -5.36 17.63
N TYR A 158 -8.28 -4.67 16.57
CA TYR A 158 -7.55 -4.72 15.32
C TYR A 158 -6.26 -3.90 15.43
N LEU A 159 -5.20 -4.39 14.79
CA LEU A 159 -3.95 -3.66 14.64
C LEU A 159 -4.22 -2.31 13.98
N SER A 160 -3.50 -1.29 14.45
CA SER A 160 -3.43 -0.03 13.71
C SER A 160 -2.61 -0.24 12.43
N TYR A 161 -2.94 0.51 11.38
CA TYR A 161 -2.20 0.44 10.12
C TYR A 161 -0.70 0.75 10.34
N PRO A 162 0.23 0.10 9.60
CA PRO A 162 1.68 0.26 9.80
C PRO A 162 2.18 1.64 9.31
N TYR A 163 1.87 2.68 10.10
CA TYR A 163 2.17 4.07 9.76
C TYR A 163 3.66 4.31 9.53
N GLU A 164 4.54 3.79 10.38
CA GLU A 164 5.98 4.13 10.33
C GLU A 164 6.60 3.63 9.03
N GLU A 165 6.32 2.39 8.64
CA GLU A 165 6.80 1.79 7.40
C GLU A 165 6.25 2.53 6.16
N VAL A 166 4.94 2.72 6.11
CA VAL A 166 4.28 3.28 4.93
C VAL A 166 4.57 4.78 4.80
N ALA A 167 4.47 5.56 5.87
CA ALA A 167 4.80 6.98 5.83
C ALA A 167 6.30 7.23 5.60
N GLY A 168 7.18 6.35 6.09
CA GLY A 168 8.61 6.38 5.78
C GLY A 168 8.88 6.14 4.29
N ALA A 169 8.23 5.13 3.69
CA ALA A 169 8.33 4.86 2.26
C ALA A 169 7.78 6.01 1.41
N LEU A 170 6.60 6.54 1.77
CA LEU A 170 6.01 7.71 1.11
C LEU A 170 6.89 8.95 1.26
N SER A 171 7.51 9.17 2.42
CA SER A 171 8.45 10.27 2.62
C SER A 171 9.59 10.21 1.61
N VAL A 172 10.20 9.03 1.40
CA VAL A 172 11.28 8.84 0.42
C VAL A 172 10.78 9.06 -1.00
N ASN A 173 9.63 8.47 -1.36
CA ASN A 173 9.10 8.51 -2.71
C ASN A 173 8.55 9.89 -3.11
N PHE A 174 8.06 10.68 -2.16
CA PHE A 174 7.60 12.06 -2.38
C PHE A 174 8.67 13.09 -1.96
N PHE A 175 9.90 12.94 -2.47
CA PHE A 175 10.99 13.92 -2.36
C PHE A 175 11.36 14.36 -0.93
N GLY A 176 11.24 13.45 0.04
CA GLY A 176 11.59 13.73 1.44
C GLY A 176 10.55 14.55 2.19
N LEU A 177 9.29 14.60 1.73
CA LEU A 177 8.20 15.20 2.52
C LEU A 177 8.19 14.59 3.94
N PRO A 178 8.05 15.40 5.01
CA PRO A 178 8.03 14.87 6.36
C PRO A 178 6.93 13.82 6.55
N SER A 179 7.22 12.70 7.23
CA SER A 179 6.25 11.62 7.47
C SER A 179 4.94 12.11 8.12
N LEU A 180 4.98 13.23 8.86
CA LEU A 180 3.79 13.84 9.46
C LEU A 180 2.72 14.23 8.43
N VAL A 181 3.11 14.50 7.17
CA VAL A 181 2.17 14.76 6.07
C VAL A 181 1.23 13.58 5.85
N PHE A 182 1.69 12.36 6.15
CA PHE A 182 0.94 11.11 5.99
C PHE A 182 0.30 10.61 7.31
N ASP A 183 0.17 11.46 8.34
CA ASP A 183 -0.42 11.09 9.65
C ASP A 183 -1.87 10.58 9.58
N HIS A 184 -2.56 10.78 8.45
CA HIS A 184 -3.88 10.20 8.23
C HIS A 184 -3.86 8.66 8.36
N LEU A 185 -2.75 8.01 8.02
CA LEU A 185 -2.57 6.56 8.10
C LEU A 185 -2.63 6.06 9.56
N LYS A 186 -2.25 6.86 10.57
CA LYS A 186 -2.34 6.49 12.00
C LYS A 186 -3.76 6.18 12.45
N GLN A 187 -4.74 6.71 11.73
CA GLN A 187 -6.16 6.59 12.05
C GLN A 187 -6.86 5.50 11.23
N VAL A 188 -6.14 4.86 10.30
CA VAL A 188 -6.62 3.73 9.51
C VAL A 188 -6.59 2.48 10.39
N LYS A 189 -7.66 1.70 10.32
CA LYS A 189 -7.78 0.40 10.98
C LYS A 189 -7.58 -0.72 9.97
N THR A 190 -6.93 -1.78 10.42
CA THR A 190 -6.76 -3.02 9.67
C THR A 190 -7.92 -3.96 9.95
N ASN A 191 -7.97 -5.08 9.22
CA ASN A 191 -8.82 -6.24 9.53
C ASN A 191 -8.01 -7.35 10.24
N THR A 192 -6.79 -7.04 10.69
CA THR A 192 -5.87 -7.96 11.33
C THR A 192 -5.97 -7.84 12.84
N LEU A 193 -6.20 -8.95 13.53
CA LEU A 193 -6.26 -9.01 14.98
C LEU A 193 -4.90 -8.78 15.63
N ASN A 194 -4.88 -7.97 16.68
CA ASN A 194 -3.70 -7.74 17.49
C ASN A 194 -3.39 -8.96 18.38
N GLU A 195 -2.12 -9.37 18.40
CA GLU A 195 -1.60 -10.47 19.25
C GLU A 195 -2.38 -11.80 19.12
N ALA A 196 -3.01 -12.04 17.97
CA ALA A 196 -3.80 -13.25 17.77
C ALA A 196 -2.93 -14.49 17.58
N GLU A 197 -3.38 -15.60 18.17
CA GLU A 197 -2.75 -16.91 17.99
C GLU A 197 -3.10 -17.48 16.61
N LEU A 198 -2.12 -18.16 16.01
CA LEU A 198 -2.32 -18.87 14.76
C LEU A 198 -3.29 -20.04 14.98
N LEU A 199 -4.27 -20.18 14.11
CA LEU A 199 -5.23 -21.29 14.14
C LEU A 199 -4.53 -22.58 13.68
N PRO A 200 -4.42 -23.64 14.50
CA PRO A 200 -3.75 -24.86 14.08
C PRO A 200 -4.49 -25.59 12.95
N LYS A 201 -3.73 -26.26 12.07
CA LYS A 201 -4.26 -27.11 11.00
C LYS A 201 -3.37 -28.34 10.83
N GLU A 202 -3.98 -29.52 10.80
CA GLU A 202 -3.27 -30.82 10.80
C GLU A 202 -2.28 -30.97 9.65
N ASP A 203 -2.69 -30.61 8.43
CA ASP A 203 -1.83 -30.67 7.23
C ASP A 203 -1.05 -29.38 6.96
N GLY A 204 -1.08 -28.43 7.90
CA GLY A 204 -0.55 -27.09 7.70
C GLY A 204 -1.30 -26.27 6.64
N TYR A 205 -0.89 -25.00 6.51
CA TYR A 205 -1.41 -24.07 5.51
C TYR A 205 -0.43 -23.96 4.33
N PRO A 206 -0.94 -23.90 3.09
CA PRO A 206 -0.11 -23.49 1.96
C PRO A 206 0.48 -22.10 2.21
N VAL A 207 1.69 -21.87 1.70
CA VAL A 207 2.46 -20.66 1.94
C VAL A 207 2.54 -19.83 0.66
N VAL A 208 2.33 -18.52 0.76
CA VAL A 208 2.47 -17.60 -0.37
C VAL A 208 3.42 -16.47 0.00
N LEU A 209 4.47 -16.26 -0.80
CA LEU A 209 5.38 -15.12 -0.63
C LEU A 209 4.94 -13.93 -1.50
N PHE A 210 5.13 -12.72 -1.00
CA PHE A 210 4.91 -11.48 -1.73
C PHE A 210 6.19 -10.64 -1.81
N SER A 211 6.54 -10.19 -3.03
CA SER A 211 7.60 -9.19 -3.24
C SER A 211 7.01 -7.85 -3.72
N HIS A 212 7.40 -6.76 -3.05
CA HIS A 212 6.95 -5.40 -3.36
C HIS A 212 7.64 -4.81 -4.60
N GLY A 213 7.17 -3.66 -5.10
CA GLY A 213 7.76 -2.98 -6.25
C GLY A 213 9.15 -2.37 -5.98
N PHE A 214 9.76 -1.76 -6.99
CA PHE A 214 10.99 -0.99 -6.76
C PHE A 214 10.69 0.18 -5.81
N MET A 215 11.54 0.40 -4.79
CA MET A 215 11.28 1.41 -3.74
C MET A 215 9.90 1.26 -3.04
N GLY A 216 9.36 0.04 -3.00
CA GLY A 216 8.19 -0.32 -2.21
C GLY A 216 8.53 -0.61 -0.75
N THR A 217 7.60 -1.28 -0.05
CA THR A 217 7.76 -1.80 1.31
C THR A 217 6.99 -3.11 1.45
N ARG A 218 7.34 -3.96 2.41
CA ARG A 218 6.60 -5.17 2.76
C ARG A 218 5.12 -4.91 3.10
N MET A 219 4.76 -3.67 3.44
CA MET A 219 3.38 -3.25 3.72
C MET A 219 2.60 -2.75 2.48
N GLN A 220 3.17 -2.85 1.28
CA GLN A 220 2.62 -2.25 0.05
C GLN A 220 1.26 -2.80 -0.39
N ASN A 221 1.01 -4.09 -0.15
CA ASN A 221 -0.21 -4.78 -0.57
C ASN A 221 -0.92 -5.37 0.67
N TYR A 222 -0.99 -4.60 1.75
CA TYR A 222 -1.51 -5.04 3.05
C TYR A 222 -2.90 -5.68 2.92
N SER A 223 -3.81 -5.02 2.18
CA SER A 223 -5.17 -5.54 1.97
C SER A 223 -5.21 -6.91 1.28
N GLN A 224 -4.30 -7.17 0.36
CA GLN A 224 -4.20 -8.43 -0.36
C GLN A 224 -3.55 -9.53 0.49
N MET A 225 -2.64 -9.16 1.41
CA MET A 225 -2.12 -10.10 2.41
C MET A 225 -3.23 -10.55 3.37
N GLU A 226 -4.08 -9.62 3.81
CA GLU A 226 -5.25 -9.95 4.64
C GLU A 226 -6.24 -10.85 3.89
N GLU A 227 -6.53 -10.54 2.62
CA GLU A 227 -7.40 -11.36 1.79
C GLU A 227 -6.88 -12.80 1.71
N LEU A 228 -5.64 -13.00 1.28
CA LEU A 228 -5.08 -14.35 1.16
C LEU A 228 -5.02 -15.09 2.50
N ALA A 229 -4.65 -14.41 3.58
CA ALA A 229 -4.67 -15.03 4.91
C ALA A 229 -6.09 -15.45 5.33
N SER A 230 -7.11 -14.62 5.04
CA SER A 230 -8.51 -14.96 5.30
C SER A 230 -9.00 -16.16 4.49
N GLN A 231 -8.34 -16.47 3.36
CA GLN A 231 -8.62 -17.64 2.51
C GLN A 231 -7.87 -18.89 2.96
N GLY A 232 -7.16 -18.87 4.09
CA GLY A 232 -6.46 -20.05 4.61
C GLY A 232 -5.06 -20.24 4.00
N TYR A 233 -4.35 -19.14 3.73
CA TYR A 233 -2.93 -19.14 3.39
C TYR A 233 -2.09 -18.54 4.52
N ILE A 234 -0.84 -18.99 4.65
CA ILE A 234 0.16 -18.21 5.38
C ILE A 234 0.90 -17.35 4.36
N VAL A 235 0.81 -16.03 4.54
CA VAL A 235 1.27 -15.06 3.55
C VAL A 235 2.46 -14.31 4.10
N VAL A 236 3.58 -14.28 3.37
CA VAL A 236 4.85 -13.72 3.83
C VAL A 236 5.28 -12.59 2.90
N SER A 237 5.33 -11.38 3.42
CA SER A 237 5.86 -10.21 2.71
C SER A 237 7.19 -9.78 3.32
N LEU A 238 8.14 -9.36 2.49
CA LEU A 238 9.50 -9.03 2.92
C LEU A 238 9.99 -7.68 2.39
N ASP A 239 10.75 -6.97 3.21
CA ASP A 239 11.54 -5.82 2.77
C ASP A 239 12.86 -6.33 2.18
N HIS A 240 13.11 -6.02 0.91
CA HIS A 240 14.44 -6.15 0.32
C HIS A 240 15.30 -4.95 0.77
N THR A 241 15.95 -5.06 1.94
CA THR A 241 16.72 -3.96 2.57
C THR A 241 17.64 -3.24 1.57
N TYR A 242 17.75 -1.91 1.68
CA TYR A 242 18.42 -1.01 0.71
C TYR A 242 17.75 -0.88 -0.68
N GLU A 243 16.81 -1.73 -1.05
CA GLU A 243 15.95 -1.56 -2.24
C GLU A 243 14.53 -1.11 -1.88
N SER A 244 13.98 -1.59 -0.76
CA SER A 244 12.79 -1.01 -0.14
C SER A 244 13.03 0.46 0.15
N ALA A 245 12.03 1.32 -0.09
CA ALA A 245 12.17 2.75 0.16
C ALA A 245 12.57 3.02 1.61
N TYR A 246 11.97 2.27 2.54
CA TYR A 246 12.17 2.42 3.96
C TYR A 246 11.95 1.09 4.70
N THR A 247 12.90 0.74 5.57
CA THR A 247 12.86 -0.44 6.43
C THR A 247 13.15 -0.01 7.86
N ARG A 248 12.29 -0.41 8.80
CA ARG A 248 12.46 -0.17 10.24
C ARG A 248 12.69 -1.49 10.95
N PHE A 249 13.79 -1.59 11.70
CA PHE A 249 14.14 -2.78 12.47
C PHE A 249 13.67 -2.68 13.93
N PRO A 250 13.56 -3.82 14.65
CA PRO A 250 13.10 -3.84 16.05
C PRO A 250 13.99 -3.05 17.02
N ASP A 251 15.28 -2.90 16.70
CA ASP A 251 16.24 -2.09 17.46
C ASP A 251 16.05 -0.57 17.27
N GLY A 252 15.07 -0.16 16.46
CA GLY A 252 14.78 1.23 16.13
C GLY A 252 15.62 1.79 14.99
N ARG A 253 16.50 0.98 14.38
CA ARG A 253 17.31 1.41 13.25
C ARG A 253 16.43 1.53 12.00
N GLU A 254 16.66 2.60 11.25
CA GLU A 254 15.94 2.93 10.03
C GLU A 254 16.91 2.89 8.86
N VAL A 255 16.61 2.06 7.87
CA VAL A 255 17.40 1.91 6.64
C VAL A 255 16.55 2.41 5.48
N LYS A 256 17.09 3.35 4.71
CA LYS A 256 16.47 3.87 3.49
C LYS A 256 17.10 3.22 2.26
N THR A 257 16.36 3.22 1.17
CA THR A 257 16.90 2.80 -0.13
C THR A 257 18.18 3.55 -0.48
N LYS A 258 19.12 2.85 -1.12
CA LYS A 258 20.34 3.45 -1.68
C LYS A 258 20.12 4.07 -3.06
N TYR A 259 18.94 3.87 -3.64
CA TYR A 259 18.57 4.33 -4.98
C TYR A 259 17.73 5.60 -4.94
N LYS A 260 17.82 6.38 -6.02
CA LYS A 260 16.83 7.38 -6.40
C LYS A 260 15.90 6.78 -7.46
N ALA A 261 14.70 7.33 -7.59
CA ALA A 261 13.77 6.92 -8.64
C ALA A 261 14.40 7.02 -10.05
N THR A 262 15.23 8.05 -10.29
CA THR A 262 15.96 8.26 -11.55
C THR A 262 17.04 7.22 -11.84
N ASP A 263 17.44 6.41 -10.86
CA ASP A 263 18.48 5.39 -11.05
C ASP A 263 17.92 4.13 -11.71
N PHE A 264 16.59 3.97 -11.77
CA PHE A 264 15.93 2.77 -12.26
C PHE A 264 16.34 2.42 -13.69
N SER A 265 16.44 3.40 -14.60
CA SER A 265 16.81 3.15 -16.00
C SER A 265 18.24 2.63 -16.20
N GLY A 266 19.16 2.95 -15.28
CA GLY A 266 20.60 2.67 -15.42
C GLY A 266 21.12 1.60 -14.47
N MET A 267 20.27 1.01 -13.64
CA MET A 267 20.68 -0.01 -12.67
C MET A 267 20.86 -1.38 -13.33
N ASP A 268 21.70 -2.23 -12.71
CA ASP A 268 21.86 -3.62 -13.11
C ASP A 268 20.65 -4.44 -12.60
N HIS A 269 19.57 -4.41 -13.39
CA HIS A 269 18.34 -5.07 -12.99
C HIS A 269 18.51 -6.57 -12.77
N SER A 270 19.34 -7.24 -13.58
CA SER A 270 19.59 -8.68 -13.44
C SER A 270 20.21 -9.00 -12.08
N LYS A 271 21.20 -8.21 -11.64
CA LYS A 271 21.82 -8.39 -10.31
C LYS A 271 20.87 -8.09 -9.16
N ASN A 272 20.09 -7.02 -9.28
CA ASN A 272 19.12 -6.63 -8.25
C ASN A 272 18.01 -7.67 -8.11
N ILE A 273 17.43 -8.12 -9.22
CA ILE A 273 16.45 -9.22 -9.24
C ILE A 273 17.07 -10.50 -8.66
N ALA A 274 18.29 -10.87 -9.03
CA ALA A 274 18.97 -12.03 -8.43
C ALA A 274 19.15 -11.90 -6.91
N THR A 275 19.41 -10.68 -6.41
CA THR A 275 19.49 -10.43 -4.96
C THR A 275 18.14 -10.64 -4.29
N ARG A 276 17.05 -10.17 -4.90
CA ARG A 276 15.68 -10.36 -4.41
C ARG A 276 15.24 -11.83 -4.48
N THR A 277 15.62 -12.55 -5.53
CA THR A 277 15.39 -14.00 -5.65
C THR A 277 16.06 -14.74 -4.49
N ALA A 278 17.33 -14.44 -4.21
CA ALA A 278 18.06 -15.02 -3.10
C ALA A 278 17.42 -14.66 -1.74
N ASP A 279 16.84 -13.47 -1.58
CA ASP A 279 16.08 -13.12 -0.38
C ASP A 279 14.82 -13.99 -0.22
N ALA A 280 14.05 -14.20 -1.29
CA ALA A 280 12.85 -15.03 -1.25
C ALA A 280 13.17 -16.49 -0.92
N SER A 281 14.20 -17.06 -1.55
CA SER A 281 14.67 -18.42 -1.25
C SER A 281 15.17 -18.55 0.19
N PHE A 282 15.90 -17.54 0.70
CA PHE A 282 16.36 -17.51 2.09
C PHE A 282 15.20 -17.40 3.09
N VAL A 283 14.17 -16.59 2.79
CA VAL A 283 12.97 -16.54 3.62
C VAL A 283 12.30 -17.92 3.66
N LEU A 284 12.19 -18.61 2.53
CA LEU A 284 11.64 -19.96 2.49
C LEU A 284 12.47 -20.96 3.34
N ASP A 285 13.80 -20.85 3.34
CA ASP A 285 14.66 -21.65 4.23
C ASP A 285 14.34 -21.38 5.72
N LYS A 286 14.11 -20.10 6.07
CA LYS A 286 13.76 -19.72 7.45
C LYS A 286 12.37 -20.20 7.85
N LEU A 287 11.41 -20.20 6.93
CA LEU A 287 10.10 -20.79 7.16
C LEU A 287 10.21 -22.30 7.44
N GLN A 288 11.10 -23.01 6.72
CA GLN A 288 11.37 -24.42 7.03
C GLN A 288 11.92 -24.61 8.44
N GLU A 289 12.90 -23.81 8.84
CA GLU A 289 13.41 -23.86 10.22
C GLU A 289 12.32 -23.55 11.26
N TRP A 290 11.44 -22.59 10.99
CA TRP A 290 10.33 -22.24 11.87
C TRP A 290 9.27 -23.34 11.96
N ASN A 291 9.06 -24.11 10.90
CA ASN A 291 8.12 -25.22 10.90
C ASN A 291 8.63 -26.38 11.77
N GLU A 292 9.94 -26.57 11.84
CA GLU A 292 10.58 -27.69 12.54
C GLU A 292 10.84 -27.41 14.04
N LYS A 293 11.09 -26.14 14.42
CA LYS A 293 11.49 -25.76 15.80
C LYS A 293 10.31 -25.73 16.78
N SER A 294 10.46 -26.40 17.93
CA SER A 294 9.42 -26.52 18.96
C SER A 294 9.02 -25.23 19.68
N GLU A 295 9.86 -24.20 19.64
CA GLU A 295 9.57 -22.89 20.25
C GLU A 295 8.95 -21.90 19.27
N SER A 296 8.83 -22.27 17.99
CA SER A 296 8.26 -21.42 16.95
C SER A 296 6.74 -21.40 17.02
N SER A 297 6.14 -20.22 16.87
CA SER A 297 4.67 -20.11 16.74
C SER A 297 4.13 -20.66 15.41
N PHE A 298 5.01 -21.07 14.50
CA PHE A 298 4.67 -21.68 13.21
C PHE A 298 5.03 -23.17 13.14
N GLN A 299 5.31 -23.81 14.29
CA GLN A 299 5.69 -25.22 14.31
C GLN A 299 4.57 -26.10 13.75
N ASN A 300 4.90 -26.95 12.78
CA ASN A 300 3.96 -27.88 12.11
C ASN A 300 2.71 -27.20 11.52
N THR A 301 2.76 -25.91 11.22
CA THR A 301 1.62 -25.17 10.65
C THR A 301 1.83 -24.76 9.20
N LEU A 302 3.05 -24.94 8.67
CA LEU A 302 3.41 -24.59 7.30
C LEU A 302 3.44 -25.84 6.43
N ASP A 303 2.68 -25.84 5.34
CA ASP A 303 2.84 -26.83 4.28
C ASP A 303 3.78 -26.31 3.19
N LEU A 304 5.07 -26.58 3.38
CA LEU A 304 6.13 -26.14 2.49
C LEU A 304 6.26 -26.99 1.22
N SER A 305 5.40 -27.98 1.02
CA SER A 305 5.25 -28.63 -0.28
C SER A 305 4.36 -27.83 -1.24
N ARG A 306 3.56 -26.89 -0.70
CA ARG A 306 2.59 -26.06 -1.40
C ARG A 306 2.93 -24.58 -1.21
N VAL A 307 3.96 -24.13 -1.93
CA VAL A 307 4.48 -22.76 -1.86
C VAL A 307 4.21 -22.03 -3.17
N GLY A 308 3.61 -20.84 -3.10
CA GLY A 308 3.47 -19.92 -4.23
C GLY A 308 4.20 -18.61 -4.00
N MET A 309 4.34 -17.80 -5.05
CA MET A 309 4.85 -16.44 -4.91
C MET A 309 4.16 -15.49 -5.87
N PHE A 310 3.99 -14.24 -5.46
CA PHE A 310 3.55 -13.18 -6.35
C PHE A 310 4.23 -11.87 -6.02
N GLY A 311 4.12 -10.90 -6.91
CA GLY A 311 4.67 -9.59 -6.63
C GLY A 311 4.20 -8.53 -7.59
N HIS A 312 4.30 -7.30 -7.12
CA HIS A 312 3.95 -6.10 -7.89
C HIS A 312 5.20 -5.52 -8.54
N SER A 313 5.11 -5.12 -9.81
CA SER A 313 6.15 -4.39 -10.52
C SER A 313 7.47 -5.18 -10.50
N TYR A 314 8.54 -4.60 -9.97
CA TYR A 314 9.83 -5.25 -9.76
C TYR A 314 9.76 -6.54 -8.93
N GLY A 315 8.77 -6.66 -8.03
CA GLY A 315 8.50 -7.90 -7.30
C GLY A 315 7.83 -8.98 -8.15
N GLY A 316 7.09 -8.60 -9.19
CA GLY A 316 6.55 -9.55 -10.17
C GLY A 316 7.65 -10.10 -11.09
N ALA A 317 8.61 -9.25 -11.47
CA ALA A 317 9.84 -9.68 -12.14
C ALA A 317 10.67 -10.64 -11.26
N THR A 318 10.77 -10.32 -9.96
CA THR A 318 11.41 -11.18 -8.97
C THR A 318 10.71 -12.52 -8.89
N THR A 319 9.38 -12.53 -8.89
CA THR A 319 8.57 -13.76 -8.87
C THR A 319 8.89 -14.63 -10.08
N ALA A 320 8.88 -14.08 -11.30
CA ALA A 320 9.22 -14.83 -12.50
C ALA A 320 10.63 -15.45 -12.41
N LYS A 321 11.61 -14.70 -11.88
CA LYS A 321 12.98 -15.21 -11.68
C LYS A 321 13.03 -16.31 -10.62
N VAL A 322 12.31 -16.17 -9.52
CA VAL A 322 12.18 -17.21 -8.48
C VAL A 322 11.60 -18.49 -9.08
N MET A 323 10.55 -18.40 -9.89
CA MET A 323 9.96 -19.58 -10.55
C MET A 323 10.97 -20.31 -11.44
N ALA A 324 11.86 -19.57 -12.11
CA ALA A 324 12.91 -20.13 -12.97
C ALA A 324 14.06 -20.79 -12.20
N GLU A 325 14.36 -20.35 -10.97
CA GLU A 325 15.56 -20.79 -10.23
C GLU A 325 15.28 -21.67 -9.01
N ASP A 326 14.11 -21.55 -8.38
CA ASP A 326 13.76 -22.26 -7.14
C ASP A 326 12.47 -23.08 -7.31
N PHE A 327 12.66 -24.36 -7.63
CA PHE A 327 11.58 -25.33 -7.90
C PHE A 327 10.67 -25.62 -6.69
N ARG A 328 11.00 -25.10 -5.50
CA ARG A 328 10.13 -25.22 -4.32
C ARG A 328 8.86 -24.40 -4.51
N PHE A 329 8.92 -23.30 -5.26
CA PHE A 329 7.76 -22.51 -5.64
C PHE A 329 7.00 -23.20 -6.79
N LYS A 330 5.71 -23.46 -6.57
CA LYS A 330 4.84 -24.31 -7.40
C LYS A 330 3.94 -23.53 -8.35
N VAL A 331 3.70 -22.26 -8.07
CA VAL A 331 2.87 -21.37 -8.89
C VAL A 331 3.27 -19.93 -8.60
N GLY A 332 3.18 -19.05 -9.60
CA GLY A 332 3.43 -17.64 -9.36
C GLY A 332 2.59 -16.64 -10.16
N ALA A 333 2.58 -15.39 -9.69
CA ALA A 333 1.90 -14.30 -10.38
C ALA A 333 2.75 -13.01 -10.46
N ASN A 334 2.79 -12.43 -11.64
CA ASN A 334 3.38 -11.13 -11.92
C ASN A 334 2.28 -10.08 -12.03
N MET A 335 2.21 -9.13 -11.09
CA MET A 335 1.31 -7.99 -11.15
C MET A 335 2.05 -6.78 -11.74
N ASP A 336 1.85 -6.55 -13.04
CA ASP A 336 2.30 -5.40 -13.81
C ASP A 336 3.82 -5.17 -13.80
N GLY A 337 4.61 -6.23 -13.66
CA GLY A 337 6.07 -6.19 -13.72
C GLY A 337 6.63 -6.44 -15.12
N ALA A 338 7.65 -5.68 -15.49
CA ALA A 338 8.53 -6.00 -16.62
C ALA A 338 9.44 -7.19 -16.28
N LEU A 339 9.94 -7.90 -17.29
CA LEU A 339 10.86 -9.03 -17.10
C LEU A 339 12.31 -8.62 -17.36
N TYR A 340 13.24 -9.12 -16.55
CA TYR A 340 14.67 -8.79 -16.64
C TYR A 340 15.53 -10.06 -16.64
N GLY A 341 16.51 -10.10 -17.54
CA GLY A 341 17.48 -11.20 -17.65
C GLY A 341 17.04 -12.34 -18.59
N SER A 342 18.02 -13.08 -19.11
CA SER A 342 17.83 -14.17 -20.09
C SER A 342 17.17 -15.43 -19.51
N ASP A 343 17.36 -15.68 -18.22
CA ASP A 343 16.93 -16.97 -17.63
C ASP A 343 15.40 -17.06 -17.51
N VAL A 344 14.71 -15.91 -17.51
CA VAL A 344 13.25 -15.86 -17.64
C VAL A 344 12.83 -16.17 -19.09
N GLU A 345 13.66 -15.82 -20.08
CA GLU A 345 13.40 -16.14 -21.50
C GLU A 345 13.53 -17.65 -21.78
N GLU A 346 14.36 -18.39 -21.02
CA GLU A 346 14.43 -19.85 -21.11
C GLU A 346 13.17 -20.56 -20.57
N GLY A 347 12.36 -19.84 -19.78
CA GLY A 347 11.08 -20.29 -19.26
C GLY A 347 11.16 -21.23 -18.07
N PHE A 348 10.00 -21.62 -17.54
CA PHE A 348 9.86 -22.51 -16.38
C PHE A 348 8.62 -23.39 -16.48
N THR A 349 8.58 -24.45 -15.68
CA THR A 349 7.56 -25.50 -15.77
C THR A 349 6.35 -25.29 -14.89
N GLN A 350 6.36 -24.28 -14.03
CA GLN A 350 5.30 -24.06 -13.06
C GLN A 350 4.23 -23.13 -13.65
N PRO A 351 2.96 -23.30 -13.26
CA PRO A 351 1.88 -22.40 -13.66
C PRO A 351 2.15 -20.94 -13.30
N PHE A 352 1.72 -20.03 -14.18
CA PHE A 352 2.03 -18.60 -14.04
C PHE A 352 0.92 -17.68 -14.51
N MET A 353 0.67 -16.60 -13.76
CA MET A 353 -0.31 -15.57 -14.10
C MET A 353 0.36 -14.21 -14.31
N ASN A 354 0.06 -13.54 -15.43
CA ASN A 354 0.27 -12.10 -15.59
C ASN A 354 -1.01 -11.37 -15.27
N LEU A 355 -0.93 -10.35 -14.43
CA LEU A 355 -1.96 -9.32 -14.30
C LEU A 355 -1.33 -8.03 -14.79
N ILE A 356 -1.98 -7.32 -15.71
CA ILE A 356 -1.39 -6.14 -16.35
C ILE A 356 -2.42 -5.04 -16.54
N ALA A 357 -2.06 -3.78 -16.30
CA ALA A 357 -2.87 -2.64 -16.71
C ALA A 357 -2.65 -2.32 -18.20
N LYS A 358 -3.74 -2.11 -18.93
CA LYS A 358 -3.71 -1.65 -20.32
C LYS A 358 -2.92 -0.34 -20.46
N SER A 359 -3.12 0.58 -19.53
CA SER A 359 -2.46 1.89 -19.52
C SER A 359 -0.94 1.79 -19.38
N SER A 360 -0.41 0.74 -18.73
CA SER A 360 1.03 0.53 -18.58
C SER A 360 1.76 0.35 -19.92
N TYR A 361 1.07 -0.15 -20.96
CA TYR A 361 1.64 -0.29 -22.31
C TYR A 361 1.26 0.81 -23.29
N GLU A 362 0.14 1.50 -23.05
CA GLU A 362 -0.26 2.66 -23.85
C GLU A 362 0.42 3.96 -23.35
N TYR A 363 1.06 3.91 -22.19
CA TYR A 363 1.70 5.06 -21.59
C TYR A 363 2.88 5.56 -22.43
N THR A 364 2.83 6.85 -22.75
CA THR A 364 3.91 7.59 -23.38
C THR A 364 4.37 8.69 -22.43
N PRO A 365 5.63 8.68 -21.97
CA PRO A 365 6.14 9.68 -21.04
C PRO A 365 6.20 11.07 -21.69
N SER A 366 6.05 12.09 -20.84
CA SER A 366 6.28 13.49 -21.20
C SER A 366 7.75 13.79 -21.49
N GLU A 367 8.04 14.91 -22.17
CA GLU A 367 9.41 15.37 -22.39
C GLU A 367 10.16 15.60 -21.08
N GLU A 368 9.47 16.10 -20.04
CA GLU A 368 10.03 16.27 -18.71
C GLU A 368 10.42 14.93 -18.07
N GLU A 369 9.56 13.91 -18.15
CA GLU A 369 9.83 12.58 -17.62
C GLU A 369 10.99 11.90 -18.34
N LEU A 370 11.01 11.99 -19.68
CA LEU A 370 12.13 11.51 -20.49
C LEU A 370 13.46 12.16 -20.08
N LYS A 371 13.45 13.49 -19.89
CA LYS A 371 14.62 14.24 -19.43
C LYS A 371 15.04 13.86 -18.02
N MET A 372 14.10 13.64 -17.10
CA MET A 372 14.40 13.20 -15.73
C MET A 372 15.02 11.80 -15.70
N ASN A 373 14.59 10.91 -16.59
CA ASN A 373 15.09 9.54 -16.70
C ASN A 373 16.34 9.42 -17.59
N GLY A 374 16.80 10.52 -18.20
CA GLY A 374 17.96 10.52 -19.09
C GLY A 374 17.74 9.71 -20.37
N MET A 375 16.49 9.60 -20.84
CA MET A 375 16.10 8.80 -22.00
C MET A 375 15.48 9.69 -23.09
N THR A 376 15.65 9.26 -24.34
CA THR A 376 14.88 9.75 -25.48
C THR A 376 13.57 9.00 -25.63
N LEU A 377 12.60 9.57 -26.35
CA LEU A 377 11.34 8.89 -26.65
C LEU A 377 11.55 7.59 -27.46
N GLU A 378 12.55 7.57 -28.35
CA GLU A 378 12.89 6.39 -29.15
C GLU A 378 13.44 5.27 -28.26
N GLU A 379 14.36 5.58 -27.33
CA GLU A 379 14.89 4.61 -26.37
C GLU A 379 13.78 4.06 -25.47
N TYR A 380 12.87 4.91 -24.98
CA TYR A 380 11.73 4.49 -24.18
C TYR A 380 10.81 3.52 -24.95
N LYS A 381 10.47 3.86 -26.20
CA LYS A 381 9.62 3.00 -27.03
C LYS A 381 10.27 1.66 -27.32
N ALA A 382 11.56 1.65 -27.65
CA ALA A 382 12.31 0.42 -27.87
C ALA A 382 12.32 -0.47 -26.61
N LEU A 383 12.53 0.12 -25.43
CA LEU A 383 12.48 -0.60 -24.16
C LEU A 383 11.08 -1.15 -23.86
N SER A 384 10.04 -0.34 -24.08
CA SER A 384 8.65 -0.76 -23.87
C SER A 384 8.23 -1.90 -24.81
N GLU A 385 8.62 -1.82 -26.08
CA GLU A 385 8.38 -2.88 -27.08
C GLU A 385 9.14 -4.16 -26.71
N GLN A 386 10.39 -4.05 -26.26
CA GLN A 386 11.17 -5.18 -25.79
C GLN A 386 10.54 -5.84 -24.56
N ASN A 387 10.09 -5.05 -23.57
CA ASN A 387 9.41 -5.59 -22.38
C ASN A 387 8.13 -6.35 -22.75
N LEU A 388 7.32 -5.78 -23.65
CA LEU A 388 6.13 -6.43 -24.21
C LEU A 388 6.48 -7.76 -24.88
N GLN A 389 7.53 -7.75 -25.71
CA GLN A 389 7.97 -8.94 -26.42
C GLN A 389 8.45 -10.02 -25.45
N ASN A 390 9.21 -9.65 -24.42
CA ASN A 390 9.70 -10.59 -23.40
C ASN A 390 8.55 -11.22 -22.63
N ILE A 391 7.56 -10.41 -22.21
CA ILE A 391 6.35 -10.91 -21.53
C ILE A 391 5.59 -11.86 -22.46
N ASN A 392 5.28 -11.44 -23.69
CA ASN A 392 4.56 -12.29 -24.63
C ASN A 392 5.32 -13.60 -24.91
N THR A 393 6.65 -13.55 -25.02
CA THR A 393 7.49 -14.73 -25.23
C THR A 393 7.44 -15.67 -24.02
N LEU A 394 7.59 -15.13 -22.81
CA LEU A 394 7.46 -15.93 -21.59
C LEU A 394 6.11 -16.65 -21.55
N PHE A 395 5.01 -15.95 -21.81
CA PHE A 395 3.67 -16.57 -21.74
C PHE A 395 3.41 -17.57 -22.87
N GLN A 396 3.82 -17.27 -24.10
CA GLN A 396 3.55 -18.14 -25.24
C GLN A 396 4.42 -19.41 -25.26
N SER A 397 5.67 -19.32 -24.80
CA SER A 397 6.63 -20.43 -24.97
C SER A 397 7.50 -20.71 -23.75
N GLY A 398 7.66 -19.75 -22.83
CA GLY A 398 8.44 -19.92 -21.62
C GLY A 398 7.71 -20.67 -20.50
N VAL A 399 6.42 -20.42 -20.29
CA VAL A 399 5.59 -21.16 -19.32
C VAL A 399 5.15 -22.48 -19.94
N LYS A 400 5.69 -23.58 -19.40
CA LYS A 400 5.50 -24.93 -19.99
C LYS A 400 4.25 -25.63 -19.49
N ASP A 401 3.66 -25.15 -18.41
CA ASP A 401 2.38 -25.59 -17.84
C ASP A 401 1.33 -24.49 -18.08
N ASP A 402 0.23 -24.51 -17.33
CA ASP A 402 -0.87 -23.55 -17.47
C ASP A 402 -0.42 -22.10 -17.29
N SER A 403 -0.86 -21.23 -18.21
CA SER A 403 -0.55 -19.81 -18.18
C SER A 403 -1.79 -18.95 -18.33
N TYR A 404 -1.82 -17.84 -17.59
CA TYR A 404 -2.95 -16.92 -17.55
C TYR A 404 -2.47 -15.50 -17.76
N LYS A 405 -3.18 -14.74 -18.59
CA LYS A 405 -2.94 -13.32 -18.78
C LYS A 405 -4.24 -12.55 -18.59
N ILE A 406 -4.23 -11.67 -17.61
CA ILE A 406 -5.38 -10.85 -17.23
C ILE A 406 -5.01 -9.40 -17.48
N THR A 407 -5.73 -8.74 -18.37
CA THR A 407 -5.51 -7.32 -18.69
C THR A 407 -6.60 -6.48 -18.05
N PHE A 408 -6.27 -5.67 -17.06
CA PHE A 408 -7.14 -4.63 -16.51
C PHE A 408 -7.24 -3.47 -17.50
N LEU A 409 -8.47 -3.16 -17.94
CA LEU A 409 -8.77 -2.09 -18.88
C LEU A 409 -8.84 -0.72 -18.18
N GLU A 410 -9.10 -0.72 -16.88
CA GLU A 410 -9.10 0.46 -16.01
C GLU A 410 -7.94 0.39 -14.99
N GLY A 411 -7.44 1.56 -14.59
CA GLY A 411 -6.32 1.68 -13.66
C GLY A 411 -4.97 1.80 -14.35
N ASP A 412 -3.93 1.79 -13.54
CA ASP A 412 -2.54 1.96 -13.91
C ASP A 412 -1.61 1.09 -13.08
N HIS A 413 -0.31 1.25 -13.27
CA HIS A 413 0.71 0.51 -12.55
C HIS A 413 0.50 0.49 -11.02
N TYR A 414 0.15 1.62 -10.41
CA TYR A 414 -0.01 1.71 -8.96
C TYR A 414 -1.30 1.06 -8.45
N SER A 415 -2.25 0.80 -9.35
CA SER A 415 -3.53 0.18 -9.05
C SER A 415 -3.41 -1.29 -8.62
N PHE A 416 -2.24 -1.92 -8.76
CA PHE A 416 -1.93 -3.26 -8.24
C PHE A 416 -1.40 -3.26 -6.79
N SER A 417 -1.69 -2.22 -6.02
CA SER A 417 -1.19 -2.03 -4.64
C SER A 417 -2.18 -1.27 -3.76
N ASP A 418 -1.83 -1.01 -2.49
CA ASP A 418 -2.65 -0.16 -1.61
C ASP A 418 -2.43 1.36 -1.87
N MET A 419 -1.56 1.75 -2.81
CA MET A 419 -1.30 3.16 -3.15
C MET A 419 -2.55 4.00 -3.44
N PRO A 420 -3.57 3.50 -4.19
CA PRO A 420 -4.87 4.14 -4.33
C PRO A 420 -5.45 4.60 -2.98
N TYR A 421 -5.45 3.74 -1.97
CA TYR A 421 -5.97 4.11 -0.65
C TYR A 421 -5.13 5.19 0.04
N TRP A 422 -3.81 5.10 -0.04
CA TRP A 422 -2.89 6.02 0.64
C TRP A 422 -2.92 7.43 0.08
N VAL A 423 -2.97 7.54 -1.25
CA VAL A 423 -2.92 8.81 -1.98
C VAL A 423 -3.92 8.77 -3.15
N PRO A 424 -5.23 8.91 -2.89
CA PRO A 424 -6.27 8.72 -3.91
C PRO A 424 -6.19 9.63 -5.13
N ILE A 425 -5.48 10.75 -5.06
CA ILE A 425 -5.28 11.59 -6.25
C ILE A 425 -4.44 10.90 -7.33
N LEU A 426 -3.64 9.90 -6.97
CA LEU A 426 -2.91 9.08 -7.94
C LEU A 426 -3.81 8.06 -8.65
N GLU A 427 -5.09 7.94 -8.26
CA GLU A 427 -6.02 6.95 -8.85
C GLU A 427 -6.43 7.27 -10.28
N ASN A 428 -6.23 8.50 -10.79
CA ASN A 428 -6.55 8.87 -12.18
C ASN A 428 -7.95 8.39 -12.69
N GLY A 429 -8.95 8.27 -11.81
CA GLY A 429 -10.30 7.79 -12.14
C GLY A 429 -10.55 6.29 -11.91
N TYR A 430 -9.57 5.57 -11.38
CA TYR A 430 -9.65 4.16 -10.99
C TYR A 430 -10.60 3.92 -9.80
N ASP A 431 -11.56 3.00 -9.97
CA ASP A 431 -12.41 2.55 -8.87
C ASP A 431 -11.82 1.31 -8.18
N LYS A 432 -10.94 1.54 -7.20
CA LYS A 432 -10.36 0.50 -6.35
C LYS A 432 -11.39 -0.39 -5.64
N THR A 433 -12.60 0.11 -5.38
CA THR A 433 -13.64 -0.68 -4.69
C THR A 433 -14.27 -1.73 -5.58
N GLN A 434 -14.19 -1.55 -6.89
CA GLN A 434 -14.62 -2.55 -7.88
C GLN A 434 -13.46 -3.41 -8.37
N ASN A 435 -12.30 -2.80 -8.59
CA ASN A 435 -11.17 -3.45 -9.26
C ASN A 435 -10.30 -4.32 -8.34
N HIS A 436 -10.01 -3.89 -7.10
CA HIS A 436 -9.21 -4.71 -6.17
C HIS A 436 -9.90 -6.05 -5.83
N PRO A 437 -11.22 -6.13 -5.59
CA PRO A 437 -11.89 -7.42 -5.41
C PRO A 437 -11.74 -8.36 -6.61
N VAL A 438 -11.76 -7.83 -7.85
CA VAL A 438 -11.54 -8.64 -9.06
C VAL A 438 -10.11 -9.16 -9.08
N MET A 439 -9.11 -8.30 -8.86
CA MET A 439 -7.71 -8.69 -8.79
C MET A 439 -7.47 -9.77 -7.72
N ASN A 440 -8.01 -9.57 -6.53
CA ASN A 440 -7.94 -10.55 -5.44
C ASN A 440 -8.57 -11.88 -5.83
N LYS A 441 -9.73 -11.87 -6.49
CA LYS A 441 -10.41 -13.09 -6.92
C LYS A 441 -9.54 -13.94 -7.84
N TYR A 442 -8.80 -13.34 -8.76
CA TYR A 442 -7.91 -14.09 -9.66
C TYR A 442 -6.65 -14.60 -8.97
N ILE A 443 -6.05 -13.79 -8.10
CA ILE A 443 -4.88 -14.24 -7.32
C ILE A 443 -5.27 -15.39 -6.38
N VAL A 444 -6.41 -15.30 -5.69
CA VAL A 444 -6.95 -16.37 -4.85
C VAL A 444 -7.24 -17.60 -5.68
N ALA A 445 -7.94 -17.44 -6.82
CA ALA A 445 -8.25 -18.56 -7.70
C ALA A 445 -6.98 -19.26 -8.21
N LEU A 446 -5.94 -18.52 -8.58
CA LEU A 446 -4.68 -19.10 -8.99
C LEU A 446 -4.10 -20.01 -7.88
N PHE A 447 -3.99 -19.47 -6.67
CA PHE A 447 -3.43 -20.24 -5.57
C PHE A 447 -4.34 -21.40 -5.14
N ASP A 448 -5.65 -21.24 -5.16
CA ASP A 448 -6.59 -22.31 -4.80
C ASP A 448 -6.47 -23.48 -5.77
N GLN A 449 -6.35 -23.19 -7.07
CA GLN A 449 -6.16 -24.22 -8.09
C GLN A 449 -4.87 -25.02 -7.88
N TYR A 450 -3.74 -24.36 -7.66
CA TYR A 450 -2.43 -25.01 -7.68
C TYR A 450 -1.87 -25.40 -6.31
N LEU A 451 -2.31 -24.74 -5.23
CA LEU A 451 -1.85 -25.00 -3.87
C LEU A 451 -2.93 -25.67 -3.00
N LYS A 452 -4.20 -25.69 -3.40
CA LYS A 452 -5.24 -26.46 -2.70
C LYS A 452 -5.84 -27.58 -3.56
N GLY A 453 -5.59 -27.58 -4.88
CA GLY A 453 -6.19 -28.53 -5.80
C GLY A 453 -7.69 -28.30 -6.00
N GLU A 454 -8.15 -27.08 -5.71
CA GLU A 454 -9.56 -26.69 -5.84
C GLU A 454 -9.78 -26.15 -7.24
N ASN A 455 -10.62 -26.82 -8.04
CA ASN A 455 -10.86 -26.40 -9.42
C ASN A 455 -11.53 -25.00 -9.47
N GLN A 456 -10.88 -24.03 -10.12
CA GLN A 456 -11.36 -22.66 -10.21
C GLN A 456 -11.85 -22.33 -11.62
N GLN A 457 -13.17 -22.39 -11.82
CA GLN A 457 -13.79 -22.13 -13.12
C GLN A 457 -13.44 -20.74 -13.70
N ILE A 458 -13.20 -19.74 -12.85
CA ILE A 458 -12.82 -18.40 -13.31
C ILE A 458 -11.51 -18.37 -14.11
N LEU A 459 -10.66 -19.39 -13.99
CA LEU A 459 -9.41 -19.52 -14.74
C LEU A 459 -9.58 -20.27 -16.08
N GLN A 460 -10.72 -20.92 -16.31
CA GLN A 460 -10.90 -21.84 -17.45
C GLN A 460 -11.56 -21.20 -18.67
N GLU A 461 -12.13 -20.00 -18.51
CA GLU A 461 -12.90 -19.35 -19.56
C GLU A 461 -12.20 -18.05 -19.96
N GLU A 462 -11.87 -17.92 -21.24
CA GLU A 462 -11.59 -16.61 -21.82
C GLU A 462 -12.81 -15.72 -21.64
N LYS A 463 -12.59 -14.55 -21.06
CA LYS A 463 -13.67 -13.62 -20.71
C LYS A 463 -13.29 -12.21 -21.12
N GLU A 464 -14.22 -11.54 -21.78
CA GLU A 464 -14.20 -10.08 -21.96
C GLU A 464 -15.16 -9.45 -20.94
N ASP A 465 -14.64 -8.52 -20.14
CA ASP A 465 -15.38 -7.72 -19.15
C ASP A 465 -15.02 -6.24 -19.35
N PRO A 466 -15.93 -5.28 -19.12
CA PRO A 466 -15.59 -3.85 -19.23
C PRO A 466 -14.41 -3.42 -18.35
N ILE A 467 -14.15 -4.16 -17.27
CA ILE A 467 -13.04 -3.89 -16.34
C ILE A 467 -11.75 -4.61 -16.76
N TYR A 468 -11.84 -5.79 -17.37
CA TYR A 468 -10.67 -6.62 -17.68
C TYR A 468 -10.91 -7.64 -18.80
N THR A 469 -9.84 -8.19 -19.38
CA THR A 469 -9.91 -9.37 -20.27
C THR A 469 -9.04 -10.51 -19.74
N VAL A 470 -9.39 -11.75 -20.06
CA VAL A 470 -8.64 -12.96 -19.68
C VAL A 470 -8.30 -13.77 -20.92
N GLU A 471 -7.02 -14.05 -21.09
CA GLU A 471 -6.45 -15.01 -22.04
C GLU A 471 -5.88 -16.17 -21.22
N ALA A 472 -6.35 -17.40 -21.43
CA ALA A 472 -5.91 -18.58 -20.68
C ALA A 472 -5.41 -19.67 -21.64
N GLU A 473 -4.19 -20.13 -21.43
CA GLU A 473 -3.60 -21.25 -22.16
C GLU A 473 -3.38 -22.41 -21.18
N LEU A 474 -4.24 -23.43 -21.29
CA LEU A 474 -4.22 -24.63 -20.44
C LEU A 474 -3.53 -25.79 -21.20
N LYS A 475 -2.66 -26.54 -20.54
CA LYS A 475 -1.80 -27.58 -21.18
C LYS A 475 -2.05 -29.01 -20.71
#